data_AF-A0A0C3E6K7-F1
#
_entry.id   AF-A0A0C3E6K7-F1
#
_cell.length_a   1.000
_cell.length_b   1.000
_cell.length_c   1.000
_cell.angle_alpha   90.00
_cell.angle_beta   90.00
_cell.angle_gamma   90.00
#
_symmetry.space_group_name_H-M   'P 1'
#
loop_
_entity.id
_entity.type
_entity.pdbx_description
1 polymer ?
#
loop_
_entity_poly.entity_id
_entity_poly.type
_entity_poly.pdbx_seq_one_letter_code
_entity_poly.pdbx_strand_id
1 'polypeptide(L)'
;WLAQLDCPTAIKECKLLFDKYITNSGVLGSNIFPDVAERTKQVVPTDLQLLTPQKSMALHACTNFCSTIFSQYATHQGNSLIMFYPGGHQSSPPIPGCIKYIFKDNGQILLAVQHQLPAGADAINSFQHYPYFPAHLYSAQMGEDLEVVHLEWVMCHYA
;
A
#
# COMPACT_ATOMS: atom_id res chain seq x y z
N TRP A 1 7.72 7.76 1.86
CA TRP A 1 8.57 8.86 2.37
C TRP A 1 8.29 10.22 1.73
N LEU A 2 8.63 10.47 0.45
CA LEU A 2 8.39 11.78 -0.20
C LEU A 2 6.92 12.23 -0.26
N ALA A 3 6.00 11.27 -0.20
CA ALA A 3 4.56 11.45 -0.25
C ALA A 3 3.93 11.73 1.14
N GLN A 4 4.70 11.63 2.22
CA GLN A 4 4.18 11.84 3.58
C GLN A 4 4.01 13.33 3.89
N LEU A 5 3.00 13.66 4.71
CA LEU A 5 2.65 15.04 5.05
C LEU A 5 3.80 15.74 5.78
N ASP A 6 4.51 15.02 6.64
CA ASP A 6 5.63 15.44 7.47
C ASP A 6 7.00 15.45 6.76
N CYS A 7 7.07 15.09 5.47
CA CYS A 7 8.33 15.12 4.73
C CYS A 7 8.91 16.55 4.66
N PRO A 8 10.20 16.76 5.01
CA PRO A 8 10.83 18.07 5.00
C PRO A 8 10.74 18.78 3.63
N THR A 9 10.56 20.09 3.65
CA THR A 9 10.38 20.91 2.43
C THR A 9 11.52 20.74 1.44
N ALA A 10 12.78 20.78 1.91
CA ALA A 10 13.95 20.61 1.05
C ALA A 10 13.92 19.30 0.25
N ILE A 11 13.34 18.25 0.82
CA ILE A 11 13.27 16.94 0.19
C ILE A 11 12.13 16.88 -0.83
N LYS A 12 11.01 17.55 -0.55
CA LYS A 12 9.95 17.77 -1.54
C LYS A 12 10.46 18.58 -2.74
N GLU A 13 11.33 19.57 -2.51
CA GLU A 13 11.98 20.33 -3.59
C GLU A 13 12.94 19.46 -4.41
N CYS A 14 13.75 18.61 -3.77
CA CYS A 14 14.57 17.63 -4.48
C CYS A 14 13.71 16.74 -5.38
N LYS A 15 12.56 16.25 -4.89
CA LYS A 15 11.62 15.49 -5.71
C LYS A 15 11.17 16.28 -6.94
N LEU A 16 10.76 17.54 -6.79
CA LEU A 16 10.33 18.36 -7.92
C LEU A 16 11.42 18.53 -8.98
N LEU A 17 12.69 18.66 -8.55
CA LEU A 17 13.83 18.73 -9.47
C LEU A 17 14.05 17.41 -10.22
N PHE A 18 13.99 16.27 -9.52
CA PHE A 18 14.10 14.95 -10.15
C PHE A 18 12.92 14.65 -11.07
N ASP A 19 11.69 14.92 -10.63
CA ASP A 19 10.49 14.75 -11.43
C ASP A 19 10.58 15.59 -12.69
N LYS A 20 11.00 16.86 -12.62
CA LYS A 20 11.21 17.72 -13.80
C LYS A 20 12.26 17.16 -14.76
N TYR A 21 13.36 16.61 -14.24
CA TYR A 21 14.42 16.05 -15.08
C TYR A 21 14.00 14.72 -15.72
N ILE A 22 13.32 13.86 -14.97
CA ILE A 22 12.86 12.54 -15.42
C ILE A 22 11.65 12.67 -16.36
N THR A 23 10.68 13.55 -16.08
CA THR A 23 9.49 13.75 -16.94
C THR A 23 9.75 14.55 -18.20
N ASN A 24 10.89 15.24 -18.30
CA ASN A 24 11.38 15.78 -19.58
C ASN A 24 11.68 14.69 -20.63
N SER A 25 11.61 13.39 -20.26
CA SER A 25 11.63 12.24 -21.18
C SER A 25 10.26 11.91 -21.81
N GLY A 26 9.25 12.78 -21.68
CA GLY A 26 8.03 12.70 -22.49
C GLY A 26 6.92 11.78 -21.96
N VAL A 27 7.03 11.27 -20.73
CA VAL A 27 5.92 10.55 -20.08
C VAL A 27 5.28 11.49 -19.06
N LEU A 28 4.36 12.30 -19.58
CA LEU A 28 3.45 13.10 -18.77
C LEU A 28 2.67 12.13 -17.87
N GLY A 29 2.83 12.26 -16.56
CA GLY A 29 1.97 11.63 -15.54
C GLY A 29 0.57 12.24 -15.55
N SER A 30 -0.07 12.27 -16.72
CA SER A 30 -1.48 12.64 -16.84
C SER A 30 -2.30 11.54 -16.19
N ASN A 31 -3.09 11.90 -15.20
CA ASN A 31 -4.32 11.25 -14.74
C ASN A 31 -4.64 9.91 -15.45
N ILE A 32 -3.89 8.85 -15.13
CA ILE A 32 -4.08 7.51 -15.71
C ILE A 32 -5.41 6.91 -15.23
N PHE A 33 -6.00 7.50 -14.19
CA PHE A 33 -7.27 7.09 -13.63
C PHE A 33 -8.30 8.19 -13.89
N PRO A 34 -9.32 7.94 -14.72
CA PRO A 34 -10.42 8.88 -14.85
C PRO A 34 -11.03 9.13 -13.47
N ASP A 35 -11.35 10.40 -13.23
CA ASP A 35 -12.20 10.81 -12.13
C ASP A 35 -13.48 9.94 -12.13
N VAL A 36 -13.90 9.61 -10.92
CA VAL A 36 -14.77 8.50 -10.57
C VAL A 36 -16.12 8.62 -11.28
N ALA A 37 -16.28 7.96 -12.43
CA ALA A 37 -17.58 7.42 -12.79
C ALA A 37 -17.98 6.51 -11.62
N GLU A 38 -19.13 6.79 -10.99
CA GLU A 38 -19.67 5.99 -9.88
C GLU A 38 -19.66 4.51 -10.27
N ARG A 39 -18.65 3.79 -9.79
CA ARG A 39 -18.53 2.36 -10.07
C ARG A 39 -19.68 1.65 -9.37
N THR A 40 -20.35 0.79 -10.12
CA THR A 40 -21.49 0.01 -9.64
C THR A 40 -21.06 -0.80 -8.42
N LYS A 41 -21.83 -0.70 -7.33
CA LYS A 41 -21.56 -1.48 -6.11
C LYS A 41 -21.59 -2.98 -6.48
N GLN A 42 -20.53 -3.68 -6.11
CA GLN A 42 -20.40 -5.13 -6.29
C GLN A 42 -20.71 -5.84 -4.98
N VAL A 43 -21.11 -7.10 -5.05
CA VAL A 43 -21.27 -7.95 -3.86
C VAL A 43 -19.91 -8.07 -3.17
N VAL A 44 -19.87 -7.83 -1.87
CA VAL A 44 -18.63 -7.87 -1.09
C VAL A 44 -18.13 -9.32 -1.01
N PRO A 45 -16.84 -9.60 -1.31
CA PRO A 45 -16.24 -10.92 -1.13
C PRO A 45 -16.38 -11.43 0.32
N THR A 46 -16.54 -12.74 0.51
CA THR A 46 -16.88 -13.35 1.82
C THR A 46 -15.88 -13.00 2.94
N ASP A 47 -14.59 -13.00 2.62
CA ASP A 47 -13.52 -12.63 3.56
C ASP A 47 -13.56 -11.14 3.93
N LEU A 48 -13.90 -10.28 2.97
CA LEU A 48 -14.08 -8.84 3.22
C LEU A 48 -15.36 -8.53 4.00
N GLN A 49 -16.40 -9.36 3.91
CA GLN A 49 -17.64 -9.21 4.70
C GLN A 49 -17.39 -9.32 6.21
N LEU A 50 -16.30 -9.99 6.63
CA LEU A 50 -15.91 -10.05 8.04
C LEU A 50 -15.45 -8.68 8.58
N LEU A 51 -15.02 -7.78 7.69
CA LEU A 51 -14.52 -6.45 8.03
C LEU A 51 -15.55 -5.34 7.89
N THR A 52 -16.67 -5.58 7.19
CA THR A 52 -17.70 -4.57 6.97
C THR A 52 -19.10 -5.18 6.98
N PRO A 53 -20.08 -4.54 7.66
CA PRO A 53 -21.48 -4.98 7.62
C PRO A 53 -22.14 -4.72 6.26
N GLN A 54 -21.48 -4.03 5.32
CA GLN A 54 -22.04 -3.71 4.01
C GLN A 54 -22.08 -4.94 3.10
N LYS A 55 -23.24 -5.17 2.48
CA LYS A 55 -23.44 -6.27 1.51
C LYS A 55 -22.93 -5.94 0.11
N SER A 56 -22.79 -4.65 -0.21
CA SER A 56 -22.36 -4.20 -1.53
C SER A 56 -21.51 -2.95 -1.44
N MET A 57 -20.39 -2.92 -2.17
CA MET A 57 -19.39 -1.86 -2.08
C MET A 57 -18.72 -1.59 -3.42
N ALA A 58 -18.20 -0.38 -3.61
CA ALA A 58 -17.38 -0.07 -4.78
C ALA A 58 -15.96 -0.58 -4.55
N LEU A 59 -15.55 -1.58 -5.35
CA LEU A 59 -14.18 -2.10 -5.39
C LEU A 59 -13.37 -1.39 -6.48
N HIS A 60 -12.11 -1.12 -6.15
CA HIS A 60 -11.16 -0.41 -7.01
C HIS A 60 -9.98 -1.33 -7.32
N ALA A 61 -9.55 -1.34 -8.58
CA ALA A 61 -8.37 -2.09 -8.99
C ALA A 61 -7.07 -1.43 -8.50
N CYS A 62 -7.10 -0.10 -8.39
CA CYS A 62 -5.99 0.72 -7.93
C CYS A 62 -6.52 2.07 -7.43
N THR A 63 -5.69 2.78 -6.70
CA THR A 63 -5.92 4.16 -6.24
C THR A 63 -4.62 4.96 -6.27
N ASN A 64 -4.74 6.27 -6.43
CA ASN A 64 -3.62 7.19 -6.28
C ASN A 64 -3.76 7.93 -4.94
N PHE A 65 -2.69 7.94 -4.15
CA PHE A 65 -2.62 8.71 -2.93
C PHE A 65 -1.25 9.38 -2.84
N CYS A 66 -1.24 10.71 -2.73
CA CYS A 66 -0.02 11.52 -2.69
C CYS A 66 0.99 11.16 -3.82
N SER A 67 0.50 11.02 -5.05
CA SER A 67 1.27 10.64 -6.25
C SER A 67 1.90 9.24 -6.20
N THR A 68 1.42 8.38 -5.30
CA THR A 68 1.80 6.97 -5.21
C THR A 68 0.62 6.12 -5.65
N ILE A 69 0.86 5.17 -6.56
CA ILE A 69 -0.17 4.24 -7.05
C ILE A 69 -0.14 3.00 -6.18
N PHE A 70 -1.29 2.67 -5.60
CA PHE A 70 -1.54 1.42 -4.90
C PHE A 70 -2.46 0.56 -5.76
N SER A 71 -2.19 -0.74 -5.84
CA SER A 71 -2.99 -1.68 -6.62
C SER A 71 -3.38 -2.87 -5.77
N GLN A 72 -4.55 -3.44 -6.05
CA GLN A 72 -4.87 -4.76 -5.51
C GLN A 72 -3.96 -5.82 -6.13
N TYR A 73 -3.69 -6.89 -5.39
CA TYR A 73 -2.84 -8.01 -5.81
C TYR A 73 -3.22 -8.58 -7.17
N ALA A 74 -4.52 -8.79 -7.40
CA ALA A 74 -5.05 -9.34 -8.65
C ALA A 74 -4.79 -8.45 -9.88
N THR A 75 -4.46 -7.17 -9.68
CA THR A 75 -4.17 -6.21 -10.75
C THR A 75 -2.68 -6.02 -10.95
N HIS A 76 -1.90 -5.82 -9.86
CA HIS A 76 -0.45 -5.65 -9.96
C HIS A 76 0.23 -6.03 -8.64
N GLN A 77 0.94 -7.16 -8.63
CA GLN A 77 1.59 -7.67 -7.44
C GLN A 77 2.56 -6.67 -6.81
N GLY A 78 3.46 -6.06 -7.58
CA GLY A 78 4.47 -5.14 -7.03
C GLY A 78 3.90 -3.90 -6.34
N ASN A 79 2.75 -3.39 -6.79
CA ASN A 79 2.08 -2.21 -6.20
C ASN A 79 1.05 -2.61 -5.13
N SER A 80 0.99 -3.90 -4.81
CA SER A 80 0.16 -4.43 -3.72
C SER A 80 0.96 -4.70 -2.46
N LEU A 81 2.29 -4.82 -2.55
CA LEU A 81 3.16 -5.13 -1.42
C LEU A 81 3.54 -3.84 -0.69
N ILE A 82 3.11 -3.72 0.58
CA ILE A 82 3.28 -2.52 1.39
C ILE A 82 3.78 -2.80 2.79
N MET A 83 4.57 -1.88 3.34
CA MET A 83 4.84 -1.77 4.77
C MET A 83 3.86 -0.75 5.35
N PHE A 84 3.16 -1.10 6.42
CA PHE A 84 2.15 -0.23 7.04
C PHE A 84 2.17 -0.33 8.56
N TYR A 85 1.63 0.69 9.23
CA TYR A 85 1.49 0.71 10.68
C TYR A 85 0.18 0.04 11.11
N PRO A 86 0.24 -1.11 11.82
CA PRO A 86 -0.96 -1.85 12.19
C PRO A 86 -1.86 -1.05 13.14
N GLY A 87 -3.16 -1.00 12.83
CA GLY A 87 -4.14 -0.16 13.52
C GLY A 87 -3.80 1.34 13.52
N GLY A 88 -2.89 1.80 12.66
CA GLY A 88 -2.44 3.19 12.62
C GLY A 88 -1.47 3.60 13.72
N HIS A 89 -0.96 2.65 14.52
CA HIS A 89 -0.04 2.94 15.61
C HIS A 89 1.38 3.21 15.10
N GLN A 90 1.68 4.47 14.77
CA GLN A 90 3.00 4.88 14.27
C GLN A 90 4.15 4.71 15.27
N SER A 91 3.85 4.46 16.55
CA SER A 91 4.84 4.08 17.56
C SER A 91 5.30 2.62 17.46
N SER A 92 4.53 1.77 16.76
CA SER A 92 4.89 0.38 16.50
C SER A 92 5.69 0.27 15.20
N PRO A 93 6.59 -0.73 15.07
CA PRO A 93 7.28 -0.95 13.81
C PRO A 93 6.26 -1.26 12.69
N PRO A 94 6.48 -0.75 11.48
CA PRO A 94 5.63 -1.09 10.35
C PRO A 94 5.83 -2.56 9.99
N ILE A 95 4.77 -3.20 9.54
CA ILE A 95 4.75 -4.62 9.15
C ILE A 95 4.42 -4.77 7.67
N PRO A 96 4.89 -5.85 7.02
CA PRO A 96 4.58 -6.11 5.63
C PRO A 96 3.18 -6.70 5.45
N GLY A 97 2.54 -6.33 4.36
CA GLY A 97 1.31 -6.94 3.90
C GLY A 97 1.09 -6.78 2.41
N CYS A 98 0.01 -7.39 1.94
CA CYS A 98 -0.43 -7.37 0.55
C CYS A 98 -1.85 -6.82 0.46
N ILE A 99 -2.05 -5.79 -0.36
CA ILE A 99 -3.36 -5.20 -0.63
C ILE A 99 -4.18 -6.20 -1.45
N LYS A 100 -5.14 -6.85 -0.80
CA LYS A 100 -6.06 -7.78 -1.48
C LYS A 100 -7.21 -7.04 -2.15
N TYR A 101 -7.75 -6.03 -1.47
CA TYR A 101 -8.85 -5.22 -1.98
C TYR A 101 -8.62 -3.75 -1.71
N ILE A 102 -9.11 -2.90 -2.61
CA ILE A 102 -9.22 -1.45 -2.42
C ILE A 102 -10.69 -1.13 -2.55
N PHE A 103 -11.25 -0.41 -1.59
CA PHE A 103 -12.68 -0.18 -1.55
C PHE A 103 -13.03 1.20 -1.01
N LYS A 104 -14.22 1.68 -1.39
CA LYS A 104 -14.76 2.93 -0.87
C LYS A 104 -15.79 2.66 0.21
N ASP A 105 -15.54 3.14 1.42
CA ASP A 105 -16.49 3.09 2.54
C ASP A 105 -16.69 4.50 3.12
N ASN A 106 -17.95 4.89 3.34
CA ASN A 106 -18.34 6.22 3.84
C ASN A 106 -17.61 7.41 3.18
N GLY A 107 -17.34 7.30 1.87
CA GLY A 107 -16.66 8.35 1.11
C GLY A 107 -15.13 8.25 1.10
N GLN A 108 -14.53 7.43 1.96
CA GLN A 108 -13.09 7.25 2.08
C GLN A 108 -12.62 6.00 1.32
N ILE A 109 -11.41 6.07 0.75
CA ILE A 109 -10.75 4.91 0.14
C ILE A 109 -9.95 4.19 1.22
N LEU A 110 -10.21 2.90 1.38
CA LEU A 110 -9.57 2.01 2.35
C LEU A 110 -8.96 0.80 1.65
N LEU A 111 -7.99 0.19 2.32
CA LEU A 111 -7.31 -1.01 1.86
C LEU A 111 -7.71 -2.19 2.76
N ALA A 112 -7.99 -3.34 2.17
CA ALA A 112 -8.01 -4.62 2.89
C ALA A 112 -6.68 -5.32 2.65
N VAL A 113 -5.88 -5.46 3.71
CA VAL A 113 -4.49 -5.93 3.64
C VAL A 113 -4.37 -7.28 4.32
N GLN A 114 -3.82 -8.27 3.62
CA GLN A 114 -3.39 -9.52 4.24
C GLN A 114 -1.99 -9.35 4.80
N HIS A 115 -1.77 -9.77 6.04
CA HIS A 115 -0.46 -9.70 6.67
C HIS A 115 0.49 -10.72 6.03
N GLN A 116 1.73 -10.33 5.78
CA GLN A 116 2.75 -11.30 5.41
C GLN A 116 3.32 -11.93 6.68
N LEU A 117 3.48 -13.25 6.68
CA LEU A 117 3.95 -13.95 7.88
C LEU A 117 5.45 -13.69 8.13
N PRO A 118 5.88 -13.69 9.40
CA PRO A 118 7.30 -13.65 9.74
C PRO A 118 8.06 -14.80 9.07
N ALA A 119 9.34 -14.59 8.77
CA ALA A 119 10.20 -15.70 8.37
C ALA A 119 10.27 -16.73 9.51
N GLY A 120 10.35 -18.02 9.15
CA GLY A 120 10.47 -19.10 10.14
C GLY A 120 11.74 -18.95 11.00
N ALA A 121 11.73 -19.52 12.20
CA ALA A 121 12.85 -19.42 13.13
C ALA A 121 14.19 -19.93 12.55
N ASP A 122 14.12 -20.88 11.62
CA ASP A 122 15.28 -21.48 10.96
C ASP A 122 15.74 -20.71 9.70
N ALA A 123 15.06 -19.61 9.34
CA ALA A 123 15.40 -18.84 8.16
C ALA A 123 16.71 -18.08 8.36
N ILE A 124 17.69 -18.35 7.49
CA ILE A 124 18.97 -17.64 7.51
C ILE A 124 18.75 -16.22 6.99
N ASN A 125 18.93 -15.23 7.86
CA ASN A 125 18.91 -13.83 7.44
C ASN A 125 20.23 -13.47 6.72
N SER A 126 20.19 -13.43 5.40
CA SER A 126 21.34 -13.02 4.57
C SER A 126 21.83 -11.59 4.87
N PHE A 127 20.98 -10.73 5.43
CA PHE A 127 21.31 -9.34 5.74
C PHE A 127 21.89 -9.13 7.14
N GLN A 128 22.01 -10.19 7.96
CA GLN A 128 22.49 -10.08 9.34
C GLN A 128 23.88 -9.45 9.48
N HIS A 129 24.72 -9.55 8.45
CA HIS A 129 26.08 -9.00 8.43
C HIS A 129 26.14 -7.53 8.02
N TYR A 130 25.00 -6.92 7.66
CA TYR A 130 24.91 -5.55 7.18
C TYR A 130 24.10 -4.71 8.17
N PRO A 131 24.65 -4.32 9.34
CA PRO A 131 23.91 -3.63 10.40
C PRO A 131 23.37 -2.26 9.98
N TYR A 132 23.95 -1.66 8.93
CA TYR A 132 23.52 -0.37 8.37
C TYR A 132 22.51 -0.52 7.22
N PHE A 133 22.14 -1.74 6.86
CA PHE A 133 21.13 -2.03 5.85
C PHE A 133 19.93 -2.72 6.52
N PRO A 134 18.86 -1.98 6.87
CA PRO A 134 17.76 -2.48 7.70
C PRO A 134 16.79 -3.38 6.93
N ALA A 135 17.31 -4.29 6.10
CA ALA A 135 16.51 -5.28 5.40
C ALA A 135 16.14 -6.43 6.33
N HIS A 136 14.88 -6.85 6.22
CA HIS A 136 14.32 -7.95 6.99
C HIS A 136 13.76 -8.98 6.02
N LEU A 137 13.96 -10.25 6.34
CA LEU A 137 13.40 -11.35 5.58
C LEU A 137 12.02 -11.69 6.13
N TYR A 138 11.06 -11.87 5.24
CA TYR A 138 9.70 -12.30 5.56
C TYR A 138 9.36 -13.58 4.80
N SER A 139 8.36 -14.32 5.30
CA SER A 139 7.88 -15.53 4.62
C SER A 139 7.16 -15.15 3.33
N ALA A 140 7.25 -15.99 2.29
CA ALA A 140 6.42 -15.82 1.09
C ALA A 140 4.93 -16.08 1.36
N GLN A 141 4.58 -16.61 2.54
CA GLN A 141 3.21 -16.92 2.92
C GLN A 141 2.49 -15.70 3.50
N MET A 142 1.21 -15.59 3.16
CA MET A 142 0.30 -14.59 3.72
C MET A 142 -0.53 -15.24 4.84
N GLY A 143 -0.87 -14.44 5.85
CA GLY A 143 -1.85 -14.80 6.86
C GLY A 143 -3.25 -14.89 6.28
N GLU A 144 -4.16 -15.49 7.05
CA GLU A 144 -5.55 -15.68 6.63
C GLU A 144 -6.36 -14.38 6.81
N ASP A 145 -6.07 -13.65 7.87
CA ASP A 145 -6.82 -12.48 8.27
C ASP A 145 -6.55 -11.25 7.37
N LEU A 146 -7.61 -10.47 7.18
CA LEU A 146 -7.55 -9.16 6.55
C LEU A 146 -7.60 -8.07 7.62
N GLU A 147 -6.84 -7.00 7.41
CA GLU A 147 -6.92 -5.77 8.19
C GLU A 147 -7.40 -4.62 7.30
N VAL A 148 -8.28 -3.77 7.84
CA VAL A 148 -8.63 -2.50 7.20
C VAL A 148 -7.54 -1.48 7.50
N VAL A 149 -6.89 -1.01 6.45
CA VAL A 149 -5.75 -0.08 6.53
C VAL A 149 -6.09 1.21 5.79
N HIS A 150 -5.87 2.33 6.47
CA HIS A 150 -5.95 3.65 5.85
C HIS A 150 -4.70 3.92 5.01
N LEU A 151 -4.86 4.67 3.91
CA LEU A 151 -3.74 5.04 3.04
C LEU A 151 -2.64 5.81 3.79
N GLU A 152 -3.02 6.60 4.79
CA GLU A 152 -2.12 7.35 5.67
C GLU A 152 -1.26 6.46 6.57
N TRP A 153 -1.67 5.21 6.81
CA TRP A 153 -0.93 4.26 7.64
C TRP A 153 0.13 3.51 6.84
N VAL A 154 0.13 3.66 5.51
CA VAL A 154 1.11 3.01 4.64
C VAL A 154 2.41 3.82 4.64
N MET A 155 3.51 3.15 5.00
CA MET A 155 4.84 3.75 5.02
C MET A 155 5.46 3.79 3.62
N CYS A 156 5.50 2.63 2.95
CA CYS A 156 6.09 2.46 1.63
C CYS A 156 5.65 1.14 0.97
N HIS A 157 5.96 0.99 -0.31
CA HIS A 157 6.02 -0.32 -0.95
C HIS A 157 7.31 -1.06 -0.54
N TYR A 158 7.30 -2.39 -0.60
CA TYR A 158 8.51 -3.20 -0.45
C TYR A 158 8.64 -4.22 -1.59
N ALA A 159 9.81 -4.84 -1.70
CA ALA A 159 10.14 -5.92 -2.61
C ALA A 159 10.92 -7.01 -1.88
#